data_AF-A0A4Q8QNZ8-F1
#
_entry.id   AF-A0A4Q8QNZ8-F1
#
_cell.length_a   1.000
_cell.length_b   1.000
_cell.length_c   1.000
_cell.angle_alpha   90.00
_cell.angle_beta   90.00
_cell.angle_gamma   90.00
#
_symmetry.space_group_name_H-M   'P 1'
#
loop_
_entity.id
_entity.type
_entity.pdbx_description
1 polymer ?
#
loop_
_entity_poly.entity_id
_entity_poly.type
_entity_poly.pdbx_seq_one_letter_code
_entity_poly.pdbx_strand_id
1 'polypeptide(L)'
;MGDIMSILQNSYASASLSTPSNTPYVNVDPASYQGTWDGTYSNGQKFQFSISQVNGFRAQVKYQSGATVQYQQVLIKDNSFRIGDTKFTLASQGNAQVKNVITDPVSGNTTLVTGNATQDT
;
A
#
# COMPACT_ATOMS: atom_id res chain seq x y z
N MET A 1 4.12 -33.59 5.79
CA MET A 1 2.84 -32.85 5.92
C MET A 1 2.94 -31.82 7.05
N GLY A 2 3.91 -30.89 6.98
CA GLY A 2 4.06 -29.77 7.94
C GLY A 2 3.86 -28.39 7.30
N ASP A 3 3.68 -28.34 5.97
CA ASP A 3 3.76 -27.10 5.22
C ASP A 3 2.59 -26.15 5.43
N ILE A 4 1.35 -26.65 5.54
CA ILE A 4 0.19 -25.76 5.64
C ILE A 4 0.18 -24.99 6.98
N MET A 5 0.51 -25.65 8.08
CA MET A 5 0.52 -25.00 9.41
C MET A 5 1.71 -24.04 9.57
N SER A 6 2.85 -24.33 8.95
CA SER A 6 4.03 -23.44 8.92
C SER A 6 3.79 -22.20 8.05
N ILE A 7 3.16 -22.35 6.88
CA ILE A 7 2.79 -21.23 6.00
C ILE A 7 1.79 -20.32 6.72
N LEU A 8 0.79 -20.89 7.39
CA LEU A 8 -0.16 -20.12 8.18
C LEU A 8 0.55 -19.40 9.34
N GLN A 9 1.38 -20.07 10.14
CA GLN A 9 2.13 -19.43 11.23
C GLN A 9 3.01 -18.27 10.77
N ASN A 10 3.72 -18.42 9.65
CA ASN A 10 4.55 -17.34 9.10
C ASN A 10 3.71 -16.15 8.61
N SER A 11 2.51 -16.39 8.07
CA SER A 11 1.56 -15.34 7.73
C SER A 11 1.02 -14.60 8.98
N TYR A 12 0.75 -15.31 10.08
CA TYR A 12 0.32 -14.71 11.35
C TYR A 12 1.45 -13.94 12.06
N ALA A 13 2.70 -14.41 12.00
CA ALA A 13 3.85 -13.72 12.61
C ALA A 13 4.19 -12.40 11.88
N SER A 14 3.91 -12.32 10.58
CA SER A 14 4.17 -11.13 9.75
C SER A 14 3.05 -10.08 9.84
N ALA A 15 1.90 -10.42 10.43
CA ALA A 15 0.72 -9.57 10.49
C ALA A 15 0.86 -8.34 11.42
N SER A 16 1.94 -8.24 12.20
CA SER A 16 2.15 -7.18 13.19
C SER A 16 3.32 -6.21 12.91
N LEU A 17 3.71 -6.02 11.64
CA LEU A 17 4.73 -5.01 11.26
C LEU A 17 4.17 -3.57 11.10
N SER A 18 3.11 -3.23 11.83
CA SER A 18 2.72 -1.83 12.04
C SER A 18 2.77 -1.57 13.53
N THR A 19 3.68 -0.72 13.99
CA THR A 19 3.55 -0.11 15.32
C THR A 19 2.15 0.51 15.39
N PRO A 20 1.27 0.04 16.29
CA PRO A 20 -0.07 0.60 16.38
C PRO A 20 0.07 2.06 16.80
N SER A 21 -0.33 2.96 15.91
CA SER A 21 -0.40 4.37 16.24
C SER A 21 -1.51 4.57 17.27
N ASN A 22 -1.19 5.26 18.37
CA ASN A 22 -2.15 5.62 19.41
C ASN A 22 -3.07 6.78 18.99
N THR A 23 -2.96 7.27 17.75
CA THR A 23 -3.82 8.33 17.22
C THR A 23 -5.20 7.78 16.86
N PRO A 24 -6.28 8.53 17.14
CA PRO A 24 -7.61 8.20 16.63
C PRO A 24 -7.66 8.39 15.11
N TYR A 25 -8.61 7.72 14.45
CA TYR A 25 -8.91 7.99 13.05
C TYR A 25 -9.50 9.39 12.94
N VAL A 26 -8.82 10.25 12.18
CA VAL A 26 -9.26 11.61 11.90
C VAL A 26 -9.69 11.71 10.44
N ASN A 27 -10.65 12.60 10.17
CA ASN A 27 -11.05 12.87 8.79
C ASN A 27 -9.85 13.44 8.04
N VAL A 28 -9.51 12.82 6.92
CA VAL A 28 -8.49 13.33 6.00
C VAL A 28 -9.12 14.28 4.99
N ASP A 29 -8.31 15.18 4.45
CA ASP A 29 -8.72 16.01 3.33
C ASP A 29 -8.85 15.15 2.05
N PRO A 30 -10.04 15.01 1.44
CA PRO A 30 -10.26 14.21 0.24
C PRO A 30 -9.38 14.65 -0.94
N ALA A 31 -9.14 15.95 -1.11
CA ALA A 31 -8.40 16.48 -2.24
C ALA A 31 -6.92 16.05 -2.23
N SER A 32 -6.37 15.84 -1.02
CA SER A 32 -4.99 15.39 -0.83
C SER A 32 -4.76 13.91 -1.21
N TYR A 33 -5.83 13.13 -1.43
CA TYR A 33 -5.74 11.70 -1.75
C TYR A 33 -6.42 11.32 -3.05
N GLN A 34 -7.57 11.92 -3.36
CA GLN A 34 -8.38 11.55 -4.51
C GLN A 34 -7.67 11.87 -5.82
N GLY A 35 -7.75 10.96 -6.79
CA GLY A 35 -7.10 11.10 -8.09
C GLY A 35 -6.27 9.88 -8.45
N THR A 36 -5.47 10.05 -9.50
CA THR A 36 -4.56 9.01 -9.98
C THR A 36 -3.16 9.30 -9.47
N TRP A 37 -2.49 8.29 -8.95
CA TRP A 37 -1.11 8.39 -8.49
C TRP A 37 -0.25 7.43 -9.27
N ASP A 38 0.65 7.94 -10.08
CA ASP A 38 1.60 7.12 -10.84
C ASP A 38 3.00 7.22 -10.24
N GLY A 39 3.78 6.18 -10.43
CA GLY A 39 5.15 6.15 -9.96
C GLY A 39 5.93 4.97 -10.50
N THR A 40 7.23 4.96 -10.21
CA THR A 40 8.13 3.87 -10.58
C THR A 40 8.86 3.40 -9.34
N TYR A 41 8.85 2.10 -9.10
CA TYR A 41 9.62 1.47 -8.03
C TYR A 41 11.12 1.48 -8.34
N SER A 42 11.95 1.32 -7.32
CA SER A 42 13.41 1.23 -7.43
C SER A 42 13.91 0.11 -8.36
N ASN A 43 13.07 -0.91 -8.62
CA ASN A 43 13.36 -1.99 -9.56
C ASN A 43 12.90 -1.70 -11.01
N GLY A 44 12.44 -0.48 -11.30
CA GLY A 44 11.97 -0.06 -12.63
C GLY A 44 10.51 -0.42 -12.94
N GLN A 45 9.80 -1.13 -12.07
CA GLN A 45 8.38 -1.43 -12.29
C GLN A 45 7.52 -0.20 -12.07
N LYS A 46 6.67 0.12 -13.05
CA LYS A 46 5.66 1.17 -12.94
C LYS A 46 4.46 0.69 -12.14
N PHE A 47 3.91 1.58 -11.33
CA PHE A 47 2.69 1.35 -10.60
C PHE A 47 1.75 2.54 -10.72
N GLN A 48 0.47 2.28 -10.48
CA GLN A 48 -0.59 3.28 -10.45
C GLN A 48 -1.56 2.98 -9.31
N PHE A 49 -1.98 4.02 -8.60
CA PHE A 49 -3.14 3.98 -7.73
C PHE A 49 -4.25 4.86 -8.33
N SER A 50 -5.49 4.41 -8.27
CA SER A 50 -6.65 5.26 -8.48
C SER A 50 -7.41 5.31 -7.17
N ILE A 51 -7.42 6.47 -6.54
CA ILE A 51 -8.06 6.69 -5.24
C ILE A 51 -9.35 7.46 -5.48
N SER A 52 -10.46 6.90 -5.00
CA SER A 52 -11.79 7.45 -5.18
C SER A 52 -12.64 7.29 -3.93
N GLN A 53 -13.75 8.02 -3.86
CA GLN A 53 -14.71 7.95 -2.77
C GLN A 53 -14.06 8.12 -1.38
N VAL A 54 -13.20 9.12 -1.24
CA VAL A 54 -12.57 9.44 0.05
C VAL A 54 -13.62 10.08 0.96
N ASN A 55 -14.03 9.36 2.00
CA ASN A 55 -15.03 9.80 2.97
C ASN A 55 -14.50 9.65 4.39
N GLY A 56 -14.19 10.78 5.03
CA GLY A 56 -13.57 10.82 6.36
C GLY A 56 -12.18 10.20 6.32
N PHE A 57 -12.04 8.97 6.80
CA PHE A 57 -10.80 8.19 6.83
C PHE A 57 -10.86 6.94 5.94
N ARG A 58 -11.91 6.78 5.13
CA ARG A 58 -12.10 5.63 4.25
C ARG A 58 -11.90 6.04 2.80
N ALA A 59 -11.30 5.17 1.98
CA ALA A 59 -11.15 5.39 0.56
C ALA A 59 -11.29 4.08 -0.23
N GLN A 60 -11.75 4.18 -1.48
CA GLN A 60 -11.67 3.09 -2.44
C GLN A 60 -10.40 3.25 -3.28
N VAL A 61 -9.56 2.23 -3.25
CA VAL A 61 -8.28 2.26 -3.94
C VAL A 61 -8.20 1.11 -4.93
N LYS A 62 -7.93 1.46 -6.18
CA LYS A 62 -7.42 0.55 -7.19
C LYS A 62 -5.92 0.66 -7.21
N TYR A 63 -5.21 -0.45 -7.10
CA TYR A 63 -3.77 -0.54 -7.33
C TYR A 63 -3.50 -1.35 -8.59
N GLN A 64 -2.57 -0.89 -9.41
CA GLN A 64 -2.15 -1.57 -10.62
C GLN A 64 -0.62 -1.52 -10.73
N SER A 65 0.00 -2.68 -10.92
CA SER A 65 1.44 -2.79 -11.18
C SER A 65 1.68 -3.96 -12.12
N GLY A 66 2.19 -3.69 -13.32
CA GLY A 66 2.27 -4.67 -14.40
C GLY A 66 0.90 -5.29 -14.71
N ALA A 67 0.80 -6.63 -14.60
CA ALA A 67 -0.43 -7.38 -14.80
C ALA A 67 -1.32 -7.48 -13.54
N THR A 68 -0.79 -7.11 -12.37
CA THR A 68 -1.51 -7.20 -11.10
C THR A 68 -2.43 -6.00 -10.94
N VAL A 69 -3.73 -6.25 -10.78
CA VAL A 69 -4.74 -5.24 -10.43
C VAL A 69 -5.44 -5.67 -9.15
N GLN A 70 -5.51 -4.78 -8.17
CA GLN A 70 -6.19 -5.00 -6.91
C GLN A 70 -7.17 -3.86 -6.63
N TYR A 71 -8.32 -4.19 -6.05
CA TYR A 71 -9.32 -3.23 -5.59
C TYR A 71 -9.58 -3.49 -4.12
N GLN A 72 -9.43 -2.46 -3.28
CA GLN A 72 -9.66 -2.60 -1.85
C GLN A 72 -10.23 -1.32 -1.26
N GLN A 73 -11.14 -1.47 -0.31
CA GLN A 73 -11.51 -0.39 0.60
C GLN A 73 -10.48 -0.30 1.71
N VAL A 74 -9.83 0.85 1.81
CA VAL A 74 -8.73 1.07 2.76
C VAL A 74 -9.14 2.07 3.83
N LEU A 75 -8.51 1.95 4.98
CA LEU A 75 -8.58 2.92 6.07
C LEU A 75 -7.30 3.74 6.07
N ILE A 76 -7.42 5.05 5.96
CA ILE A 76 -6.30 5.99 5.99
C ILE A 76 -6.02 6.34 7.45
N LYS A 77 -4.79 6.10 7.88
CA LYS A 77 -4.30 6.41 9.22
C LYS A 77 -2.85 6.88 9.16
N ASP A 78 -2.53 7.93 9.93
CA ASP A 78 -1.19 8.54 9.97
C ASP A 78 -0.66 8.82 8.55
N ASN A 79 -1.51 9.43 7.74
CA ASN A 79 -1.27 9.76 6.34
C ASN A 79 -0.95 8.57 5.42
N SER A 80 -1.22 7.34 5.86
CA SER A 80 -0.87 6.11 5.16
C SER A 80 -2.01 5.11 5.09
N PHE A 81 -1.94 4.21 4.12
CA PHE A 81 -2.83 3.05 4.03
C PHE A 81 -2.09 1.88 3.38
N ARG A 82 -2.66 0.67 3.48
CA ARG A 82 -2.12 -0.56 2.88
C ARG A 82 -3.13 -1.18 1.94
N ILE A 83 -2.63 -1.77 0.86
CA ILE A 83 -3.36 -2.60 -0.11
C ILE A 83 -2.48 -3.78 -0.49
N GLY A 84 -2.92 -5.00 -0.16
CA GLY A 84 -2.06 -6.19 -0.24
C GLY A 84 -0.72 -5.99 0.49
N ASP A 85 0.38 -6.28 -0.22
CA ASP A 85 1.76 -6.11 0.27
C ASP A 85 2.34 -4.70 0.05
N THR A 86 1.51 -3.78 -0.46
CA THR A 86 1.91 -2.41 -0.77
C THR A 86 1.39 -1.43 0.27
N LYS A 87 2.27 -0.54 0.75
CA LYS A 87 1.95 0.59 1.62
C LYS A 87 2.10 1.90 0.87
N PHE A 88 1.06 2.71 0.89
CA PHE A 88 1.06 4.10 0.44
C PHE A 88 1.21 5.02 1.64
N THR A 89 2.09 6.02 1.56
CA THR A 89 2.28 7.04 2.59
C THR A 89 2.34 8.41 1.91
N LEU A 90 1.38 9.28 2.22
CA LEU A 90 1.39 10.65 1.73
C LEU A 90 2.56 11.40 2.38
N ALA A 91 3.48 11.91 1.56
CA ALA A 91 4.66 12.64 2.03
C ALA A 91 4.39 14.15 2.08
N SER A 92 3.80 14.68 1.01
CA SER A 92 3.33 16.07 0.89
C SER A 92 2.19 16.13 -0.12
N GLN A 93 1.52 17.28 -0.27
CA GLN A 93 0.51 17.45 -1.31
C GLN A 93 1.10 17.13 -2.69
N GLY A 94 0.41 16.27 -3.45
CA GLY A 94 0.85 15.79 -4.75
C GLY A 94 2.00 14.78 -4.76
N ASN A 95 2.58 14.43 -3.60
CA ASN A 95 3.71 13.49 -3.52
C ASN A 95 3.50 12.42 -2.43
N ALA A 96 3.70 11.16 -2.81
CA ALA A 96 3.61 10.04 -1.88
C ALA A 96 4.80 9.10 -2.02
N GLN A 97 5.09 8.39 -0.93
CA GLN A 97 6.03 7.29 -0.93
C GLN A 97 5.26 5.97 -0.92
N VAL A 98 5.63 5.08 -1.83
CA VAL A 98 5.04 3.77 -1.98
C VAL A 98 6.10 2.73 -1.71
N LYS A 99 5.79 1.78 -0.83
CA LYS A 99 6.67 0.66 -0.51
C LYS A 99 5.93 -0.63 -0.81
N ASN A 100 6.55 -1.55 -1.54
CA ASN A 100 5.97 -2.84 -1.84
C ASN A 100 6.94 -3.95 -1.39
N VAL A 101 6.39 -4.97 -0.75
CA VAL A 101 7.16 -6.17 -0.40
C VAL A 101 7.02 -7.16 -1.54
N ILE A 102 8.13 -7.56 -2.13
CA ILE A 102 8.18 -8.57 -3.19
C ILE A 102 8.77 -9.84 -2.59
N THR A 103 8.04 -10.94 -2.67
CA THR A 103 8.51 -12.27 -2.27
C THR A 103 8.87 -13.05 -3.52
N ASP A 104 10.11 -13.51 -3.61
CA ASP A 104 10.56 -14.39 -4.68
C ASP A 104 9.89 -15.77 -4.54
N PRO A 105 9.13 -16.25 -5.54
CA PRO A 105 8.41 -17.52 -5.46
C PRO A 105 9.32 -18.75 -5.46
N VAL A 106 10.58 -18.62 -5.90
CA VAL A 106 11.55 -19.73 -5.98
C VAL A 106 12.41 -19.79 -4.73
N SER A 107 12.93 -18.65 -4.25
CA SER A 107 13.82 -18.61 -3.09
C SER A 107 13.14 -18.29 -1.76
N GLY A 108 11.90 -17.78 -1.78
CA GLY A 108 11.18 -17.34 -0.59
C GLY A 108 11.72 -16.04 0.03
N ASN A 109 12.75 -15.44 -0.56
CA ASN A 109 13.34 -14.20 -0.05
C ASN A 109 12.39 -13.01 -0.28
N THR A 110 12.21 -12.20 0.76
CA THR A 110 11.44 -10.96 0.70
C THR A 110 12.35 -9.77 0.47
N THR A 111 12.05 -8.95 -0.52
CA THR A 111 12.74 -7.69 -0.80
C THR A 111 11.76 -6.52 -0.72
N LEU A 112 12.23 -5.39 -0.20
CA LEU A 112 11.45 -4.17 -0.14
C LEU A 112 11.83 -3.27 -1.31
N VAL A 113 10.86 -2.98 -2.17
CA VAL A 113 11.02 -1.96 -3.21
C VAL A 113 10.30 -0.68 -2.80
N THR A 114 10.91 0.45 -3.12
CA THR A 114 10.37 1.77 -2.78
C THR A 114 10.26 2.60 -4.04
N GLY A 115 9.21 3.40 -4.14
CA GLY A 115 8.99 4.34 -5.23
C GLY A 115 8.35 5.61 -4.72
N ASN A 116 8.55 6.69 -5.48
CA ASN A 116 7.83 7.93 -5.30
C ASN A 116 6.65 7.93 -6.27
N ALA A 117 5.50 8.38 -5.78
CA ALA A 117 4.29 8.55 -6.56
C ALA A 117 3.93 10.03 -6.63
N THR A 118 3.53 10.48 -7.80
CA THR A 118 3.02 11.82 -8.05
C THR A 118 1.53 11.77 -8.33
N GLN A 119 0.78 12.75 -7.83
CA GLN A 119 -0.65 12.87 -8.11
C GLN A 119 -0.83 13.52 -9.48
N ASP A 120 -1.46 12.80 -10.40
CA ASP A 120 -1.97 13.35 -11.66
C ASP A 120 -3.37 13.90 -11.38
N THR A 121 -3.48 15.23 -11.33
CA THR A 121 -4.69 16.00 -11.03
C THR A 121 -5.60 16.14 -12.23
#